data_AF-A0AAD8UDE9-F1
#
_entry.id   AF-A0AAD8UDE9-F1
#
_cell.length_a   1.000
_cell.length_b   1.000
_cell.length_c   1.000
_cell.angle_alpha   90.00
_cell.angle_beta   90.00
_cell.angle_gamma   90.00
#
_symmetry.space_group_name_H-M   'P 1'
#
loop_
_entity.id
_entity.type
_entity.pdbx_description
1 polymer ?
#
loop_
_entity_poly.entity_id
_entity_poly.type
_entity_poly.pdbx_seq_one_letter_code
_entity_poly.pdbx_strand_id
1 'polypeptide(L)'
;MIVQHIGYFYPATSGTYIFSFSNVDDGIYLWLGNNAKTGFSNANANKNVDYYDTNSAGTYTFTATAGQYYPIRLLFVNAQQCGSFTFSLTDPAGGVVVSNSQAVVGDQLVASCPNDANAAPFGF
;
A
#
# COMPACT_ATOMS: atom_id res chain seq x y z
N MET A 1 7.76 -16.07 5.89
CA MET A 1 6.46 -15.91 5.20
C MET A 1 6.52 -14.67 4.32
N ILE A 2 5.89 -14.72 3.14
CA ILE A 2 5.73 -13.56 2.26
C ILE A 2 4.24 -13.40 1.97
N VAL A 3 3.71 -12.19 2.18
CA VAL A 3 2.33 -11.82 1.85
C VAL A 3 2.36 -10.62 0.93
N GLN A 4 1.58 -10.68 -0.15
CA GLN A 4 1.54 -9.60 -1.12
C GLN A 4 0.10 -9.24 -1.47
N HIS A 5 -0.18 -7.94 -1.43
CA HIS A 5 -1.39 -7.35 -1.98
C HIS A 5 -1.00 -6.53 -3.22
N ILE A 6 -1.58 -6.87 -4.36
CA ILE A 6 -1.34 -6.21 -5.64
C ILE A 6 -2.70 -5.80 -6.20
N GLY A 7 -2.82 -4.55 -6.62
CA GLY A 7 -4.08 -4.03 -7.15
C GLY A 7 -4.00 -2.55 -7.44
N TYR A 8 -5.08 -1.84 -7.13
CA TYR A 8 -5.21 -0.41 -7.34
C TYR A 8 -5.76 0.29 -6.11
N PHE A 9 -5.16 1.42 -5.78
CA PHE A 9 -5.74 2.45 -4.92
C PHE A 9 -6.64 3.36 -5.76
N TYR A 10 -7.91 3.46 -5.38
CA TYR A 10 -8.96 4.19 -6.10
C TYR A 10 -9.62 5.21 -5.15
N PRO A 11 -9.02 6.39 -4.94
CA PRO A 11 -9.50 7.36 -3.94
C PRO A 11 -10.92 7.86 -4.25
N ALA A 12 -11.75 7.90 -3.20
CA ALA A 12 -13.09 8.49 -3.27
C ALA A 12 -13.08 10.03 -3.25
N THR A 13 -12.02 10.66 -2.71
CA THR A 13 -11.87 12.12 -2.63
C THR A 13 -10.50 12.55 -3.11
N SER A 14 -10.40 13.78 -3.62
CA SER A 14 -9.10 14.34 -4.01
C SER A 14 -8.42 14.93 -2.77
N GLY A 15 -7.11 14.73 -2.64
CA GLY A 15 -6.32 15.30 -1.56
C GLY A 15 -5.19 14.39 -1.11
N THR A 16 -4.61 14.72 0.04
CA THR A 16 -3.48 13.97 0.59
C THR A 16 -3.95 12.80 1.44
N TYR A 17 -3.62 11.60 1.00
CA TYR A 17 -3.79 10.37 1.75
C TYR A 17 -2.52 10.02 2.51
N ILE A 18 -2.66 9.35 3.65
CA ILE A 18 -1.55 8.93 4.51
C ILE A 18 -1.57 7.42 4.66
N PHE A 19 -0.56 6.75 4.09
CA PHE A 19 -0.27 5.33 4.31
C PHE A 19 0.62 5.23 5.54
N SER A 20 0.21 4.47 6.55
CA SER A 20 0.94 4.35 7.82
C SER A 20 1.32 2.91 8.10
N PHE A 21 2.57 2.70 8.52
CA PHE A 21 3.13 1.39 8.84
C PHE A 21 3.75 1.44 10.24
N SER A 22 3.38 0.49 11.09
CA SER A 22 3.94 0.35 12.45
C SER A 22 3.99 -1.11 12.88
N ASN A 23 4.68 -1.40 14.00
CA ASN A 23 4.86 -2.75 14.53
C ASN A 23 5.33 -3.75 13.46
N VAL A 24 6.27 -3.33 12.61
CA VAL A 24 6.74 -4.12 11.46
C VAL A 24 7.85 -5.04 11.93
N ASP A 25 7.68 -6.35 11.70
CA ASP A 25 8.61 -7.42 11.96
C ASP A 25 8.39 -8.54 10.91
N ASP A 26 9.27 -8.79 9.93
CA ASP A 26 10.57 -8.14 9.73
C ASP A 26 10.50 -6.91 8.80
N GLY A 27 9.69 -6.92 7.74
CA GLY A 27 9.70 -5.83 6.77
C GLY A 27 8.42 -5.67 5.96
N ILE A 28 8.08 -4.43 5.61
CA ILE A 28 6.97 -4.12 4.70
C ILE A 28 7.37 -3.06 3.67
N TYR A 29 6.89 -3.23 2.46
CA TYR A 29 7.19 -2.39 1.31
C TYR A 29 5.91 -1.91 0.65
N LEU A 30 5.89 -0.64 0.26
CA LEU A 30 4.87 -0.01 -0.55
C LEU A 30 5.50 0.47 -1.87
N TRP A 31 4.96 0.00 -2.97
CA TRP A 31 5.07 0.67 -4.26
C TRP A 31 3.70 1.21 -4.67
N LEU A 32 3.68 2.41 -5.23
CA LEU A 32 2.50 3.11 -5.70
C LEU A 32 2.78 3.75 -7.07
N GLY A 33 1.76 3.82 -7.92
CA GLY A 33 1.89 4.35 -9.28
C GLY A 33 2.78 3.47 -10.16
N ASN A 34 3.61 4.08 -11.00
CA ASN A 34 4.44 3.32 -11.96
C ASN A 34 5.40 2.33 -11.30
N ASN A 35 5.89 2.67 -10.10
CA ASN A 35 6.78 1.82 -9.32
C ASN A 35 6.09 0.50 -8.89
N ALA A 36 4.76 0.46 -8.84
CA ALA A 36 3.99 -0.74 -8.48
C ALA A 36 3.78 -1.72 -9.65
N LYS A 37 4.23 -1.38 -10.87
CA LYS A 37 4.00 -2.20 -12.07
C LYS A 37 5.12 -3.22 -12.34
N THR A 38 6.40 -2.84 -12.29
CA THR A 38 7.53 -3.71 -12.65
C THR A 38 8.82 -3.31 -11.92
N GLY A 39 9.84 -4.18 -11.94
CA GLY A 39 11.21 -3.85 -11.51
C GLY A 39 11.40 -3.68 -10.00
N PHE A 40 10.53 -4.29 -9.19
CA PHE A 40 10.48 -4.12 -7.72
C PHE A 40 11.82 -4.37 -7.03
N SER A 41 12.27 -3.38 -6.26
CA SER A 41 13.49 -3.42 -5.46
C SER A 41 13.36 -2.48 -4.26
N ASN A 42 14.28 -2.59 -3.30
CA ASN A 42 14.32 -1.65 -2.17
C ASN A 42 14.54 -0.21 -2.65
N ALA A 43 15.27 -0.01 -3.74
CA ALA A 43 15.61 1.32 -4.26
C ALA A 43 14.46 2.06 -4.94
N ASN A 44 13.43 1.35 -5.43
CA ASN A 44 12.25 1.97 -6.06
C ASN A 44 10.97 1.83 -5.23
N ALA A 45 11.04 1.28 -4.02
CA ALA A 45 9.93 1.32 -3.09
C ALA A 45 9.62 2.78 -2.73
N ASN A 46 8.34 3.15 -2.77
CA ASN A 46 7.91 4.47 -2.30
C ASN A 46 8.06 4.60 -0.79
N LYS A 47 7.88 3.49 -0.08
CA LYS A 47 8.19 3.35 1.34
C LYS A 47 8.58 1.92 1.65
N ASN A 48 9.57 1.75 2.50
CA ASN A 48 9.86 0.51 3.19
C ASN A 48 10.02 0.79 4.68
N VAL A 49 9.57 -0.17 5.48
CA VAL A 49 9.82 -0.23 6.93
C VAL A 49 10.45 -1.58 7.21
N ASP A 50 11.53 -1.58 7.95
CA ASP A 50 12.36 -2.75 8.29
C ASP A 50 12.62 -2.73 9.80
N TYR A 51 12.35 -3.84 10.46
CA TYR A 51 12.50 -4.03 11.90
C TYR A 51 13.90 -3.68 12.41
N TYR A 52 14.94 -4.01 11.64
CA TYR A 52 16.34 -3.77 12.01
C TYR A 52 16.82 -2.37 11.66
N ASP A 53 16.07 -1.62 10.86
CA ASP A 53 16.33 -0.21 10.59
C ASP A 53 15.47 0.67 11.51
N THR A 54 16.06 1.12 12.62
CA THR A 54 15.40 1.98 13.60
C THR A 54 14.93 3.33 13.04
N ASN A 55 15.36 3.71 11.82
CA ASN A 55 14.92 4.93 11.15
C ASN A 55 13.75 4.69 10.18
N SER A 56 13.34 3.44 10.00
CA SER A 56 12.43 3.06 8.91
C SER A 56 10.95 3.16 9.26
N ALA A 57 10.57 3.23 10.55
CA ALA A 57 9.19 3.43 10.97
C ALA A 57 8.60 4.65 10.25
N GLY A 58 7.38 4.57 9.72
CA GLY A 58 6.80 5.79 9.18
C GLY A 58 5.61 5.68 8.28
N THR A 59 5.27 6.87 7.82
CA THR A 59 4.18 7.15 6.91
C THR A 59 4.71 7.43 5.51
N TYR A 60 3.82 7.28 4.52
CA TYR A 60 4.00 7.76 3.17
C TYR A 60 2.78 8.59 2.79
N THR A 61 3.01 9.82 2.32
CA THR A 61 1.93 10.70 1.87
C THR A 61 1.81 10.66 0.36
N PHE A 62 0.58 10.67 -0.12
CA PHE A 62 0.29 10.66 -1.54
C PHE A 62 -0.88 11.60 -1.85
N THR A 63 -0.64 12.59 -2.71
CA THR A 63 -1.73 13.44 -3.21
C THR A 63 -2.41 12.74 -4.37
N ALA A 64 -3.68 12.39 -4.16
CA ALA A 64 -4.47 11.64 -5.11
C ALA A 64 -5.59 12.50 -5.69
N THR A 65 -5.94 12.23 -6.94
CA THR A 65 -7.17 12.73 -7.57
C THR A 65 -8.26 11.65 -7.49
N ALA A 66 -9.45 12.03 -7.02
CA ALA A 66 -10.61 11.16 -6.92
C ALA A 66 -10.91 10.45 -8.24
N GLY A 67 -11.30 9.17 -8.16
CA GLY A 67 -11.73 8.40 -9.32
C GLY A 67 -10.59 7.95 -10.26
N GLN A 68 -9.33 8.16 -9.89
CA GLN A 68 -8.17 7.64 -10.64
C GLN A 68 -7.71 6.30 -10.06
N TYR A 69 -7.28 5.39 -10.91
CA TYR A 69 -6.71 4.12 -10.47
C TYR A 69 -5.19 4.22 -10.36
N TYR A 70 -4.66 4.17 -9.14
CA TYR A 70 -3.23 4.15 -8.87
C TYR A 70 -2.78 2.73 -8.58
N PRO A 71 -1.94 2.11 -9.43
CA PRO A 71 -1.35 0.81 -9.11
C PRO A 71 -0.72 0.80 -7.72
N ILE A 72 -1.03 -0.20 -6.91
CA ILE A 72 -0.47 -0.38 -5.57
C ILE A 72 0.06 -1.80 -5.40
N ARG A 73 1.21 -1.89 -4.71
CA ARG A 73 1.79 -3.14 -4.26
C ARG A 73 2.23 -2.98 -2.82
N LEU A 74 1.65 -3.79 -1.94
CA LEU A 74 2.10 -3.96 -0.57
C LEU A 74 2.72 -5.35 -0.44
N LEU A 75 3.93 -5.41 0.08
CA LEU A 75 4.66 -6.66 0.31
C LEU A 75 5.11 -6.70 1.76
N PHE A 76 4.59 -7.66 2.51
CA PHE A 76 5.10 -8.00 3.82
C PHE A 76 6.03 -9.21 3.72
N VAL A 77 7.17 -9.13 4.40
CA VAL A 77 8.18 -10.18 4.49
C VAL A 77 8.46 -10.42 5.97
N ASN A 78 8.34 -11.68 6.37
CA ASN A 78 8.85 -12.20 7.63
C ASN A 78 9.90 -13.27 7.27
N ALA A 79 11.15 -13.02 7.63
CA ALA A 79 12.28 -13.91 7.42
C ALA A 79 12.21 -15.12 8.36
N GLN A 80 11.80 -14.94 9.61
CA GLN A 80 11.87 -15.98 10.65
C GLN A 80 11.04 -15.65 11.90
N GLN A 81 10.70 -16.66 12.70
CA GLN A 81 9.96 -16.49 13.96
C GLN A 81 8.58 -15.80 13.74
N CYS A 82 8.10 -15.11 14.77
CA CYS A 82 6.88 -14.33 14.73
C CYS A 82 7.05 -13.16 13.76
N GLY A 83 5.99 -12.85 13.01
CA GLY A 83 5.96 -11.66 12.17
C GLY A 83 4.74 -10.83 12.46
N SER A 84 4.88 -9.52 12.36
CA SER A 84 3.78 -8.58 12.56
C SER A 84 3.92 -7.36 11.67
N PHE A 85 2.79 -6.76 11.34
CA PHE A 85 2.74 -5.42 10.78
C PHE A 85 1.35 -4.83 11.06
N THR A 86 1.31 -3.53 11.27
CA THR A 86 0.07 -2.74 11.24
C THR A 86 0.12 -1.84 10.03
N PHE A 87 -0.95 -1.87 9.24
CA PHE A 87 -1.17 -0.96 8.12
C PHE A 87 -2.46 -0.16 8.35
N SER A 88 -2.41 1.13 8.05
CA SER A 88 -3.61 1.94 7.85
C SER A 88 -3.46 2.92 6.69
N LEU A 89 -4.60 3.29 6.12
CA LEU A 89 -4.73 4.33 5.12
C LEU A 89 -5.76 5.34 5.61
N THR A 90 -5.37 6.61 5.67
CA THR A 90 -6.24 7.71 6.09
C THR A 90 -6.49 8.66 4.91
N ASP A 91 -7.73 9.10 4.76
CA ASP A 91 -8.17 10.04 3.75
C ASP A 91 -7.80 11.50 4.07
N PRO A 92 -8.00 12.44 3.12
CA PRO A 92 -7.68 13.85 3.32
C PRO A 92 -8.45 14.55 4.44
N ALA A 93 -9.59 14.00 4.87
CA ALA A 93 -10.41 14.51 5.96
C ALA A 93 -10.04 13.89 7.33
N GLY A 94 -9.06 12.98 7.36
CA GLY A 94 -8.67 12.26 8.58
C GLY A 94 -9.48 10.99 8.84
N GLY A 95 -10.38 10.60 7.92
CA GLY A 95 -11.14 9.36 7.98
C GLY A 95 -10.27 8.14 7.68
N VAL A 96 -10.46 7.05 8.42
CA VAL A 96 -9.76 5.78 8.14
C VAL A 96 -10.43 5.12 6.93
N VAL A 97 -9.66 4.85 5.88
CA VAL A 97 -10.08 4.08 4.70
C VAL A 97 -9.96 2.59 4.98
N VAL A 98 -8.85 2.16 5.58
CA VAL A 98 -8.61 0.77 5.97
C VAL A 98 -7.64 0.74 7.15
N SER A 99 -7.79 -0.25 8.03
CA SER A 99 -6.83 -0.55 9.09
C SER A 99 -6.83 -2.05 9.41
N ASN A 100 -6.03 -2.47 10.39
CA ASN A 100 -6.08 -3.82 10.96
C ASN A 100 -7.42 -4.17 11.65
N SER A 101 -8.21 -3.17 12.03
CA SER A 101 -9.52 -3.33 12.68
C SER A 101 -10.70 -2.87 11.84
N GLN A 102 -10.45 -2.29 10.66
CA GLN A 102 -11.47 -1.75 9.78
C GLN A 102 -11.25 -2.23 8.34
N ALA A 103 -12.27 -2.88 7.78
CA ALA A 103 -12.29 -3.24 6.37
C ALA A 103 -12.23 -1.99 5.47
N VAL A 104 -11.85 -2.19 4.21
CA VAL A 104 -11.77 -1.10 3.23
C VAL A 104 -13.12 -0.41 3.10
N VAL A 105 -13.13 0.92 3.25
CA VAL A 105 -14.31 1.76 3.06
C VAL A 105 -14.52 2.03 1.58
N GLY A 106 -15.61 1.49 1.03
CA GLY A 106 -15.89 1.50 -0.40
C GLY A 106 -14.85 0.71 -1.18
N ASP A 107 -14.77 0.95 -2.48
CA ASP A 107 -13.85 0.26 -3.38
C ASP A 107 -12.52 1.03 -3.51
N GLN A 108 -11.96 1.52 -2.39
CA GLN A 108 -10.75 2.35 -2.43
C GLN A 108 -9.45 1.56 -2.53
N LEU A 109 -9.47 0.25 -2.25
CA LEU A 109 -8.40 -0.69 -2.54
C LEU A 109 -9.02 -1.90 -3.25
N VAL A 110 -8.73 -2.03 -4.55
CA VAL A 110 -9.34 -3.05 -5.40
C VAL A 110 -8.29 -3.95 -6.02
N ALA A 111 -8.64 -5.23 -6.18
CA ALA A 111 -7.88 -6.12 -7.04
C ALA A 111 -8.02 -5.69 -8.51
N SER A 112 -7.08 -6.10 -9.36
CA SER A 112 -7.18 -5.85 -10.79
C SER A 112 -8.44 -6.43 -11.42
N CYS A 113 -9.04 -5.73 -12.37
CA CYS A 113 -10.27 -6.10 -13.07
C CYS A 113 -10.05 -6.17 -14.60
N PRO A 114 -10.32 -7.30 -15.27
CA PRO A 114 -10.10 -7.45 -16.71
C PRO A 114 -10.98 -6.55 -17.59
N ASN A 115 -12.10 -6.06 -17.05
CA ASN A 115 -13.08 -5.27 -17.80
C ASN A 115 -12.96 -3.76 -17.58
N ASP A 116 -11.98 -3.30 -16.79
CA ASP A 116 -11.69 -1.88 -16.61
C ASP A 116 -10.27 -1.59 -17.11
N ALA A 117 -10.17 -0.80 -18.18
CA ALA A 117 -8.87 -0.45 -18.79
C ALA A 117 -7.95 0.31 -17.82
N ASN A 118 -8.51 1.04 -16.84
CA ASN A 118 -7.74 1.79 -15.85
C ASN A 118 -7.31 0.92 -14.66
N ALA A 119 -7.98 -0.22 -14.45
CA ALA A 119 -7.68 -1.20 -13.40
C ALA A 119 -7.28 -2.58 -13.96
N ALA A 120 -6.72 -2.62 -15.18
CA ALA A 120 -6.42 -3.86 -15.88
C ALA A 120 -5.47 -4.79 -15.08
N PRO A 121 -5.53 -6.12 -15.28
CA PRO A 121 -4.55 -7.04 -14.71
C PRO A 121 -3.11 -6.63 -15.02
N PHE A 122 -2.24 -6.69 -14.01
CA PHE A 122 -0.81 -6.51 -14.26
C PHE A 122 -0.31 -7.68 -15.12
N GLY A 123 0.38 -7.37 -16.22
CA GLY A 123 1.10 -8.38 -17.01
C GLY A 123 2.39 -8.74 -16.28
N PHE A 124 2.34 -9.78 -15.45
CA PHE A 124 3.50 -10.39 -14.83
C PHE A 124 3.87 -11.69 -15.54
#